data_AF-A0A2C9VEV9-F1
#
_entry.id   AF-A0A2C9VEV9-F1
#
_cell.length_a   1.000
_cell.length_b   1.000
_cell.length_c   1.000
_cell.angle_alpha   90.00
_cell.angle_beta   90.00
_cell.angle_gamma   90.00
#
_symmetry.space_group_name_H-M   'P 1'
#
loop_
_entity.id
_entity.type
_entity.pdbx_description
1 polymer ?
#
loop_
_entity_poly.entity_id
_entity_poly.type
_entity_poly.pdbx_seq_one_letter_code
_entity_poly.pdbx_strand_id
1 'polypeptide(L)'
;MADEKTRAMKGCIKSGRGPWIVHRSTKDGVVTKYRFPSDSERQNNKQRERRRRAVTRKIFAGLRKHGNYKLPKHADTNDLLKALCEEAGWHVEEDGTIYRFKV
;
A
#
# COMPACT_ATOMS: atom_id res chain seq x y z
N MET A 1 9.91 -24.79 22.48
CA MET A 1 10.10 -24.63 21.02
C MET A 1 9.12 -23.58 20.57
N ALA A 2 9.63 -22.37 20.25
CA ALA A 2 8.78 -21.21 20.03
C ALA A 2 7.99 -21.35 18.74
N ASP A 3 6.67 -21.19 18.85
CA ASP A 3 5.72 -21.07 17.75
C ASP A 3 6.26 -20.11 16.68
N GLU A 4 6.71 -20.68 15.57
CA GLU A 4 6.92 -19.95 14.32
C GLU A 4 5.53 -19.55 13.82
N LYS A 5 4.97 -18.49 14.43
CA LYS A 5 3.78 -17.80 13.95
C LYS A 5 4.08 -17.37 12.53
N THR A 6 3.68 -18.22 11.59
CA THR A 6 3.59 -17.94 10.16
C THR A 6 3.05 -16.54 10.03
N ARG A 7 3.93 -15.58 9.73
CA ARG A 7 3.59 -14.16 9.70
C ARG A 7 2.57 -14.03 8.57
N ALA A 8 1.28 -14.06 8.91
CA ALA A 8 0.21 -14.07 7.93
C ALA A 8 0.40 -12.83 7.06
N MET A 9 0.94 -13.03 5.85
CA MET A 9 1.42 -11.93 5.02
C MET A 9 0.21 -11.06 4.68
N LYS A 10 0.18 -9.87 5.30
CA LYS A 10 -0.83 -8.84 5.05
C LYS A 10 -0.52 -8.24 3.68
N GLY A 11 -1.35 -8.54 2.70
CA GLY A 11 -1.21 -8.05 1.34
C GLY A 11 -2.36 -8.56 0.47
N CYS A 12 -2.77 -7.73 -0.50
CA CYS A 12 -3.77 -8.14 -1.50
C CYS A 12 -3.28 -9.38 -2.25
N ILE A 13 -2.01 -9.44 -2.67
CA ILE A 13 -1.41 -10.62 -3.30
C ILE A 13 -0.77 -11.51 -2.23
N LYS A 14 -1.25 -12.75 -2.11
CA LYS A 14 -0.60 -13.79 -1.30
C LYS A 14 0.35 -14.59 -2.18
N SER A 15 1.61 -14.68 -1.78
CA SER A 15 2.65 -15.49 -2.44
C SER A 15 2.33 -16.99 -2.35
N GLY A 16 1.71 -17.42 -1.26
CA GLY A 16 1.29 -18.81 -1.06
C GLY A 16 -0.05 -19.18 -1.69
N ARG A 17 -0.17 -20.46 -2.08
CA ARG A 17 -1.46 -21.10 -2.44
C ARG A 17 -2.36 -21.40 -1.23
N GLY A 18 -1.95 -20.98 -0.04
CA GLY A 18 -2.74 -21.13 1.19
C GLY A 18 -4.09 -20.42 1.15
N PRO A 19 -4.98 -20.77 2.09
CA PRO A 19 -6.30 -20.16 2.18
C PRO A 19 -6.22 -18.68 2.52
N TRP A 20 -7.19 -17.93 2.02
CA TRP A 20 -7.43 -16.57 2.43
C TRP A 20 -8.17 -16.53 3.75
N ILE A 21 -7.54 -15.96 4.78
CA ILE A 21 -8.18 -15.59 6.03
C ILE A 21 -9.12 -14.41 5.76
N VAL A 22 -10.39 -14.57 6.08
CA VAL A 22 -11.43 -13.54 5.99
C VAL A 22 -12.00 -13.34 7.38
N HIS A 23 -11.97 -12.11 7.87
CA HIS A 23 -12.61 -11.73 9.12
C HIS A 23 -13.98 -11.12 8.81
N ARG A 24 -15.02 -11.55 9.54
CA ARG A 24 -16.35 -10.96 9.46
C ARG A 24 -16.79 -10.58 10.87
N SER A 25 -17.20 -9.34 11.07
CA SER A 25 -17.86 -8.89 12.30
C SER A 25 -19.32 -9.35 12.30
N THR A 26 -19.72 -10.08 13.33
CA THR A 26 -21.09 -10.47 13.65
C THR A 26 -21.51 -9.82 14.98
N LYS A 27 -22.79 -9.90 15.33
CA LYS A 27 -23.31 -9.34 16.60
C LYS A 27 -22.58 -9.89 17.82
N ASP A 28 -22.11 -11.14 17.74
CA ASP A 28 -21.45 -11.86 18.84
C ASP A 28 -19.90 -11.80 18.79
N GLY A 29 -19.31 -10.99 17.90
CA GLY A 29 -17.85 -10.82 17.80
C GLY A 29 -17.27 -10.98 16.39
N VAL A 30 -15.97 -11.25 16.29
CA VAL A 30 -15.26 -11.40 15.00
C VAL A 30 -15.07 -12.89 14.68
N VAL A 31 -15.69 -13.35 13.59
CA VAL A 31 -15.53 -14.71 13.09
C VAL A 31 -14.44 -14.74 12.01
N THR A 32 -13.51 -15.67 12.16
CA THR A 32 -12.44 -15.93 11.18
C THR A 32 -12.78 -17.14 10.31
N LYS A 33 -12.81 -16.97 8.98
CA LYS A 33 -13.06 -18.05 8.03
C LYS A 33 -11.92 -18.18 7.02
N TYR A 34 -11.53 -19.42 6.76
CA TYR A 34 -10.59 -19.76 5.68
C TYR A 34 -11.36 -19.96 4.36
N ARG A 35 -11.02 -19.16 3.34
CA ARG A 35 -11.49 -19.36 1.96
C ARG A 35 -10.35 -19.91 1.11
N PHE A 36 -10.66 -20.81 0.18
CA PHE A 36 -9.71 -21.28 -0.81
C PHE A 36 -10.05 -20.61 -2.16
N PRO A 37 -9.28 -19.60 -2.59
CA PRO A 37 -9.52 -18.92 -3.86
C PRO A 37 -9.07 -19.77 -5.03
N SER A 38 -9.86 -19.71 -6.10
CA SER A 38 -9.53 -20.29 -7.40
C SER A 38 -8.31 -19.61 -8.05
N ASP A 39 -7.70 -20.28 -9.02
CA ASP A 39 -6.59 -19.71 -9.79
C ASP A 39 -7.00 -18.46 -10.58
N SER A 40 -8.23 -18.43 -11.09
CA SER A 40 -8.80 -17.24 -11.75
C SER A 40 -8.92 -16.05 -10.80
N GLU A 41 -9.43 -16.23 -9.58
CA GLU A 41 -9.49 -15.17 -8.56
C GLU A 41 -8.09 -14.62 -8.24
N ARG A 42 -7.08 -15.50 -8.14
CA ARG A 42 -5.68 -15.10 -7.90
C ARG A 42 -5.11 -14.31 -9.07
N GLN A 43 -5.34 -14.74 -10.31
CA GLN A 43 -4.88 -14.05 -11.51
C GLN A 43 -5.54 -12.67 -11.65
N ASN A 44 -6.85 -12.56 -11.40
CA ASN A 44 -7.57 -11.30 -11.41
C ASN A 44 -7.01 -10.30 -10.39
N ASN A 45 -6.66 -10.77 -9.19
CA ASN A 45 -6.04 -9.94 -8.17
C ASN A 45 -4.62 -9.47 -8.55
N LYS A 46 -3.79 -10.37 -9.12
CA LYS A 46 -2.48 -9.99 -9.69
C LYS A 46 -2.63 -8.94 -10.78
N GLN A 47 -3.61 -9.09 -11.67
CA GLN A 47 -3.87 -8.13 -12.75
C GLN A 47 -4.35 -6.79 -12.20
N ARG A 48 -5.26 -6.79 -11.21
CA ARG A 48 -5.72 -5.58 -10.52
C ARG A 48 -4.55 -4.82 -9.91
N GLU A 49 -3.68 -5.51 -9.19
CA GLU A 49 -2.52 -4.89 -8.56
C GLU A 49 -1.50 -4.37 -9.59
N ARG A 50 -1.28 -5.11 -10.69
CA ARG A 50 -0.45 -4.61 -11.81
C ARG A 50 -1.03 -3.34 -12.42
N ARG A 51 -2.34 -3.29 -12.65
CA ARG A 51 -3.05 -2.09 -13.15
C ARG A 51 -2.91 -0.94 -12.16
N ARG A 52 -3.16 -1.18 -10.87
CA ARG A 52 -3.00 -0.16 -9.80
C ARG A 52 -1.60 0.44 -9.81
N ARG A 53 -0.56 -0.40 -9.84
CA ARG A 53 0.85 0.05 -9.90
C ARG A 53 1.17 0.81 -11.19
N ALA A 54 0.62 0.39 -12.33
CA ALA A 54 0.82 1.08 -13.59
C ALA A 54 0.21 2.49 -13.57
N VAL A 55 -0.96 2.65 -12.96
CA VAL A 55 -1.59 3.97 -12.75
C VAL A 55 -0.70 4.87 -11.88
N THR A 56 -0.25 4.39 -10.72
CA THR A 56 0.67 5.16 -9.84
C THR A 56 1.94 5.60 -10.59
N ARG A 57 2.55 4.71 -11.37
CA ARG A 57 3.73 5.05 -12.19
C ARG A 57 3.46 6.16 -13.22
N LYS A 58 2.28 6.14 -13.86
CA LYS A 58 1.88 7.20 -14.80
C LYS A 58 1.69 8.53 -14.09
N ILE A 59 1.07 8.53 -12.91
CA ILE A 59 0.90 9.74 -12.09
C ILE A 59 2.28 10.32 -11.74
N PHE A 60 3.20 9.51 -11.19
CA PHE A 60 4.53 9.98 -10.79
C PHE A 60 5.35 10.49 -11.97
N ALA A 61 5.19 9.89 -13.16
CA ALA A 61 5.81 10.39 -14.38
C ALA A 61 5.22 11.76 -14.80
N GLY A 62 3.90 11.94 -14.69
CA GLY A 62 3.24 13.21 -14.97
C GLY A 62 3.69 14.33 -14.01
N LEU A 63 3.75 14.05 -12.71
CA LEU A 63 4.19 15.01 -11.69
C LEU A 63 5.64 15.47 -11.90
N ARG A 64 6.55 14.55 -12.25
CA ARG A 64 7.94 14.89 -12.59
C ARG A 64 8.06 15.74 -13.85
N LYS A 65 7.22 15.48 -14.86
CA LYS A 65 7.29 16.18 -16.16
C LYS A 65 6.61 17.55 -16.13
N HIS A 66 5.50 17.68 -15.41
CA HIS A 66 4.62 18.84 -15.52
C HIS A 66 4.42 19.60 -14.20
N GLY A 67 4.47 18.92 -13.05
CA GLY A 67 4.14 19.53 -11.75
C GLY A 67 5.35 20.10 -10.99
N ASN A 68 6.55 20.09 -11.58
CA ASN A 68 7.80 20.50 -10.95
C ASN A 68 8.13 19.77 -9.62
N TYR A 69 7.52 18.62 -9.37
CA TYR A 69 7.84 17.80 -8.20
C TYR A 69 9.19 17.09 -8.41
N LYS A 70 10.10 17.26 -7.45
CA LYS A 70 11.44 16.65 -7.44
C LYS A 70 11.41 15.19 -6.98
N LEU A 71 10.51 14.38 -7.56
CA LEU A 71 10.38 12.97 -7.20
C LEU A 71 11.54 12.13 -7.78
N PRO A 72 12.11 11.18 -7.01
CA PRO A 72 13.10 10.23 -7.52
C PRO A 72 12.58 9.37 -8.69
N LYS A 73 13.51 8.81 -9.47
CA LYS A 73 13.17 7.87 -10.58
C LYS A 73 12.35 6.67 -10.11
N HIS A 74 12.59 6.22 -8.89
CA HIS A 74 11.90 5.11 -8.23
C HIS A 74 11.12 5.57 -7.00
N ALA A 75 10.46 6.72 -7.11
CA ALA A 75 9.64 7.27 -6.03
C ALA A 75 8.58 6.26 -5.55
N ASP A 76 8.34 6.26 -4.25
CA ASP A 76 7.24 5.54 -3.61
C ASP A 76 6.11 6.49 -3.16
N THR A 77 5.12 5.96 -2.44
CA THR A 77 4.00 6.77 -1.96
C THR A 77 4.43 7.80 -0.91
N ASN A 78 5.45 7.50 -0.10
CA ASN A 78 5.92 8.40 0.94
C ASN A 78 6.68 9.58 0.32
N ASP A 79 7.48 9.34 -0.72
CA ASP A 79 8.17 10.41 -1.46
C ASP A 79 7.16 11.42 -2.04
N LEU A 80 6.03 10.91 -2.57
CA LEU A 80 4.95 11.77 -3.05
C LEU A 80 4.31 12.55 -1.90
N LEU A 81 4.00 11.89 -0.78
CA LEU A 81 3.39 12.57 0.38
C LEU A 81 4.29 13.66 0.95
N LYS A 82 5.60 13.41 1.05
CA LYS A 82 6.59 14.42 1.48
C LYS A 82 6.57 15.63 0.56
N ALA A 83 6.64 15.41 -0.75
CA ALA A 83 6.63 16.50 -1.72
C ALA A 83 5.32 17.31 -1.70
N LEU A 84 4.17 16.67 -1.46
CA LEU A 84 2.88 17.35 -1.29
C LEU A 84 2.80 18.14 0.03
N CYS A 85 3.35 17.59 1.12
CA CYS A 85 3.44 18.30 2.39
C CYS A 85 4.31 19.55 2.27
N GLU A 86 5.48 19.44 1.64
CA GLU A 86 6.37 20.57 1.39
C GLU A 86 5.67 21.67 0.57
N GLU A 87 4.96 21.31 -0.49
CA GLU A 87 4.19 22.26 -1.30
C GLU A 87 3.07 22.93 -0.49
N ALA A 88 2.42 22.18 0.41
CA ALA A 88 1.41 22.71 1.33
C ALA A 88 2.01 23.51 2.51
N GLY A 89 3.34 23.70 2.55
CA GLY A 89 4.04 24.47 3.59
C GLY A 89 4.27 23.70 4.90
N TRP A 90 4.23 22.37 4.86
CA TRP A 90 4.53 21.50 5.98
C TRP A 90 5.93 20.89 5.82
N HIS A 91 6.66 20.78 6.92
CA HIS A 91 7.90 20.01 6.98
C HIS A 91 7.61 18.57 7.40
N VAL A 92 8.29 17.60 6.79
CA VAL A 92 8.17 16.18 7.11
C VAL A 92 9.55 15.62 7.40
N GLU A 93 9.74 15.10 8.61
CA GLU A 93 10.99 14.47 9.04
C GLU A 93 11.14 13.04 8.48
N GLU A 94 12.31 12.44 8.68
CA GLU A 94 12.59 11.08 8.21
C GLU A 94 11.74 10.01 8.92
N ASP A 95 11.39 10.25 10.19
CA ASP A 95 10.54 9.38 11.00
C ASP A 95 9.03 9.51 10.67
N GLY A 96 8.67 10.50 9.84
CA GLY A 96 7.29 10.81 9.44
C GLY A 96 6.59 11.84 10.34
N THR A 97 7.29 12.45 11.28
CA THR A 97 6.76 13.59 12.07
C THR A 97 6.52 14.79 11.15
N ILE A 98 5.37 15.44 11.29
CA ILE A 98 4.97 16.59 10.48
C ILE A 98 4.71 17.84 11.33
N TYR A 99 5.19 18.99 10.89
CA TYR A 99 4.89 20.27 11.53
C TYR A 99 4.91 21.41 10.50
N ARG A 100 4.29 22.53 10.88
CA ARG A 100 4.26 23.75 10.06
C ARG A 100 5.25 24.73 10.65
N PHE A 101 6.16 25.27 9.85
CA PHE A 101 6.95 26.42 10.28
C PHE A 101 5.97 27.55 10.58
N LYS A 102 5.86 27.96 11.85
CA LYS A 102 5.26 29.25 12.17
C LYS A 102 6.25 30.30 11.70
N VAL A 103 5.87 31.03 10.67
CA VAL A 103 6.46 32.34 10.37
C VAL A 103 6.17 33.27 11.54
#